data_AF-A0A518CTC2-F1
#
_entry.id   AF-A0A518CTC2-F1
#
_cell.length_a   1.000
_cell.length_b   1.000
_cell.length_c   1.000
_cell.angle_alpha   90.00
_cell.angle_beta   90.00
_cell.angle_gamma   90.00
#
_symmetry.space_group_name_H-M   'P 1'
#
loop_
_entity.id
_entity.type
_entity.pdbx_description
1 polymer ?
#
loop_
_entity_poly.entity_id
_entity_poly.type
_entity_poly.pdbx_seq_one_letter_code
_entity_poly.pdbx_strand_id
1 'polypeptide(L)' 'MEDLEKRFPAIASWIEHGWIEIGDQEWTRSKAMAHDCGGMIFEVSNRQKTLTEYLEALEQGLREHMKERWDEEFE' A
#
# COMPACT_ATOMS: atom_id res chain seq x y z
N MET A 1 3.84 -20.78 9.23
CA MET A 1 4.17 -19.47 8.66
C MET A 1 2.88 -18.98 8.04
N GLU A 2 2.37 -17.83 8.48
CA GLU A 2 1.14 -17.27 7.94
C GLU A 2 1.40 -16.78 6.51
N ASP A 3 0.43 -16.98 5.63
CA ASP A 3 0.53 -16.61 4.23
C ASP A 3 0.45 -15.08 4.10
N LEU A 4 1.43 -14.48 3.43
CA LEU A 4 1.56 -13.03 3.36
C LEU A 4 0.37 -12.41 2.60
N GLU A 5 -0.13 -13.10 1.59
CA GLU A 5 -1.30 -12.68 0.81
C GLU A 5 -2.57 -12.67 1.65
N LYS A 6 -2.69 -13.60 2.62
CA LYS A 6 -3.83 -13.63 3.54
C LYS A 6 -3.80 -12.48 4.54
N ARG A 7 -2.59 -12.02 4.89
CA ARG A 7 -2.41 -10.90 5.82
C ARG A 7 -2.57 -9.55 5.13
N PHE A 8 -2.17 -9.44 3.87
CA PHE A 8 -2.17 -8.21 3.09
C PHE A 8 -2.86 -8.38 1.72
N PRO A 9 -4.16 -8.69 1.69
CA PRO A 9 -4.87 -8.99 0.45
C PRO A 9 -5.04 -7.78 -0.48
N ALA A 10 -5.15 -6.55 0.05
CA ALA A 10 -5.23 -5.36 -0.81
C ALA A 10 -3.88 -5.09 -1.49
N ILE A 11 -2.76 -5.29 -0.79
CA ILE A 11 -1.43 -5.23 -1.42
C ILE A 11 -1.30 -6.34 -2.49
N ALA A 12 -1.74 -7.56 -2.18
CA ALA A 12 -1.67 -8.69 -3.11
C ALA A 12 -2.52 -8.48 -4.38
N SER A 13 -3.62 -7.74 -4.29
CA SER A 13 -4.38 -7.32 -5.47
C SER A 13 -3.71 -6.12 -6.18
N TRP A 14 -3.14 -5.19 -5.42
CA TRP A 14 -2.56 -3.96 -5.96
C TRP A 14 -1.38 -4.20 -6.92
N ILE A 15 -0.57 -5.24 -6.69
CA ILE A 15 0.58 -5.55 -7.55
C ILE A 15 0.20 -5.83 -9.01
N GLU A 16 -1.08 -6.12 -9.30
CA GLU A 16 -1.58 -6.29 -10.67
C GLU A 16 -1.82 -4.93 -11.38
N HIS A 17 -1.99 -3.86 -10.61
CA HIS A 17 -2.36 -2.53 -11.09
C HIS A 17 -1.27 -1.47 -10.87
N GLY A 18 -0.29 -1.76 -10.01
CA GLY A 18 0.73 -0.82 -9.61
C GLY A 18 1.89 -1.46 -8.87
N TRP A 19 2.67 -0.65 -8.17
CA TRP A 19 3.77 -1.12 -7.33
C TRP A 19 3.82 -0.35 -6.01
N ILE A 20 4.58 -0.89 -5.06
CA ILE A 20 4.87 -0.25 -3.78
C ILE A 20 6.38 -0.02 -3.65
N GLU A 21 6.73 1.11 -3.04
CA GLU A 21 8.11 1.45 -2.71
C GLU A 21 8.21 1.60 -1.19
N ILE A 22 9.19 0.95 -0.57
CA ILE A 22 9.44 1.04 0.88
C ILE A 22 10.92 1.28 1.10
N GLY A 23 11.28 2.32 1.83
CA GLY A 23 12.68 2.67 2.10
C GLY A 23 12.90 4.16 2.35
N ASP A 24 14.17 4.53 2.48
CA ASP A 24 14.54 5.94 2.56
C ASP A 24 14.56 6.56 1.16
N GLN A 25 13.60 7.43 0.89
CA GLN A 25 13.53 8.19 -0.35
C GLN A 25 14.17 9.55 -0.09
N GLU A 26 15.42 9.76 -0.53
CA GLU A 26 16.24 10.94 -0.18
C GLU A 26 15.55 12.31 -0.42
N TRP A 27 14.55 12.35 -1.30
CA TRP A 27 13.82 13.55 -1.71
C TRP A 27 12.46 13.72 -1.03
N THR A 28 12.00 12.74 -0.25
CA THR A 28 10.68 12.75 0.38
C THR A 28 10.80 12.38 1.85
N ARG A 29 9.87 12.87 2.68
CA ARG A 29 9.78 12.36 4.06
C ARG A 29 9.19 10.95 4.08
N SER A 30 8.42 10.59 3.06
CA SER A 30 7.67 9.35 2.92
C SER A 30 8.60 8.15 2.89
N LYS A 31 8.26 7.13 3.68
CA LYS A 31 9.06 5.92 3.85
C LYS A 31 8.41 4.69 3.22
N ALA A 32 7.13 4.79 2.84
CA ALA A 32 6.46 3.83 1.99
C ALA A 32 5.42 4.53 1.12
N MET A 33 5.26 4.09 -0.13
CA MET A 33 4.34 4.66 -1.11
C MET A 33 3.74 3.57 -1.99
N ALA A 34 2.54 3.82 -2.52
CA ALA A 34 1.92 3.02 -3.56
C ALA A 34 1.70 3.89 -4.81
N HIS A 35 2.06 3.35 -5.96
CA HIS A 35 2.00 4.01 -7.25
C HIS A 35 1.23 3.17 -8.27
N ASP A 36 0.61 3.86 -9.22
CA ASP A 36 0.11 3.29 -10.47
C ASP A 36 0.80 3.98 -11.68
N CYS A 37 0.35 3.68 -12.88
CA CYS A 37 0.88 4.31 -14.09
C CYS A 37 0.56 5.82 -14.21
N GLY A 38 -0.41 6.32 -13.44
CA GLY A 38 -0.80 7.73 -13.35
C GLY A 38 -0.05 8.53 -12.29
N GLY A 39 0.64 7.87 -11.36
CA GLY A 39 1.49 8.50 -10.36
C GLY A 39 1.34 7.91 -8.97
N MET A 40 1.58 8.73 -7.95
CA MET A 40 1.46 8.33 -6.55
C MET A 40 -0.01 8.32 -6.13
N ILE A 41 -0.45 7.18 -5.61
CA ILE A 41 -1.83 6.96 -5.16
C ILE A 41 -1.94 7.12 -3.65
N PHE A 42 -0.95 6.61 -2.92
CA PHE A 42 -0.96 6.65 -1.46
C PHE A 42 0.46 6.77 -0.90
N GLU A 43 0.60 7.50 0.21
CA GLU A 43 1.87 7.63 0.93
C GLU A 43 1.72 7.37 2.43
N VAL A 44 2.72 6.73 3.01
CA VAL A 44 2.86 6.53 4.45
C VAL A 44 3.89 7.52 4.99
N SER A 45 3.41 8.50 5.75
CA SER A 45 4.25 9.49 6.43
C SER A 45 4.68 9.04 7.84
N ASN A 46 5.82 9.59 8.28
CA ASN A 46 6.92 9.07 9.11
C ASN A 46 6.60 8.58 10.55
N ARG A 47 5.57 7.78 10.77
CA ARG A 47 5.19 7.31 12.12
C ARG A 47 5.46 5.83 12.40
N GLN A 48 5.88 5.06 11.40
CA GLN A 48 6.05 3.62 11.44
C GLN A 48 7.53 3.30 11.65
N LYS A 49 7.82 2.28 12.45
CA LYS A 49 9.18 1.93 12.87
C LYS A 49 9.64 0.58 12.31
N THR A 50 8.71 -0.21 11.78
CA THR A 50 8.96 -1.58 11.30
C THR A 50 8.38 -1.80 9.91
N LEU A 51 8.96 -2.73 9.15
CA LEU A 51 8.44 -3.14 7.84
C LEU A 51 6.97 -3.58 7.93
N THR A 52 6.61 -4.30 8.99
CA THR A 52 5.25 -4.76 9.22
C THR A 52 4.27 -3.59 9.37
N GLU A 53 4.61 -2.57 10.15
CA GLU A 53 3.76 -1.38 10.30
C GLU A 53 3.62 -0.60 8.98
N TYR A 54 4.66 -0.58 8.14
CA TYR A 54 4.56 0.01 6.79
C TYR A 54 3.61 -0.78 5.89
N LEU A 55 3.70 -2.12 5.91
CA LEU A 55 2.81 -2.98 5.14
C LEU A 55 1.36 -2.88 5.63
N GLU A 56 1.14 -2.78 6.94
CA GLU A 56 -0.20 -2.58 7.51
C GLU A 56 -0.80 -1.22 7.11
N ALA A 57 0.02 -0.17 7.11
CA ALA A 57 -0.42 1.16 6.66
C ALA A 57 -0.71 1.20 5.15
N LEU A 58 0.12 0.55 4.33
CA LEU A 58 -0.11 0.41 2.89
C LEU A 58 -1.38 -0.40 2.59
N GLU A 59 -1.57 -1.53 3.27
CA GLU A 59 -2.76 -2.38 3.15
C GLU A 59 -4.04 -1.60 3.45
N GLN A 60 -4.04 -0.82 4.53
CA GLN A 60 -5.18 0.03 4.86
C GLN A 60 -5.44 1.10 3.79
N GLY A 61 -4.41 1.85 3.40
CA GLY A 61 -4.56 2.91 2.40
C GLY A 61 -5.00 2.40 1.03
N LEU A 62 -4.46 1.26 0.59
CA LEU A 62 -4.86 0.63 -0.67
C LEU A 62 -6.28 0.07 -0.60
N ARG A 63 -6.67 -0.54 0.53
CA ARG A 63 -8.05 -1.00 0.71
C ARG A 63 -9.06 0.14 0.65
N GLU A 64 -8.74 1.28 1.26
CA GLU A 64 -9.57 2.49 1.20
C GLU A 64 -9.65 3.02 -0.23
N HIS A 65 -8.51 3.15 -0.92
CA HIS A 65 -8.47 3.57 -2.31
C HIS A 65 -9.26 2.63 -3.24
N MET A 66 -9.13 1.32 -3.03
CA MET A 66 -9.83 0.32 -3.84
C MET A 66 -11.34 0.40 -3.65
N LYS A 67 -11.82 0.59 -2.42
CA LYS A 67 -13.25 0.80 -2.17
C LYS A 67 -13.80 2.02 -2.89
N GLU A 68 -13.09 3.15 -2.81
CA GLU A 68 -13.51 4.39 -3.47
C GLU A 68 -13.53 4.29 -5.00
N ARG A 69 -12.68 3.43 -5.58
CA ARG A 69 -12.49 3.31 -7.04
C ARG A 69 -13.22 2.13 -7.68
N TRP A 70 -13.50 1.07 -6.92
CA TRP A 70 -14.07 -0.21 -7.37
C TRP A 70 -15.27 -0.65 -6.52
N ASP A 71 -16.16 0.27 -6.17
CA ASP A 71 -17.31 0.11 -5.26
C ASP A 71 -18.34 -1.00 -5.59
N GLU A 72 -18.04 -1.97 -6.47
CA GLU A 72 -18.92 -3.10 -6.82
C GLU A 72 -18.30 -4.52 -6.74
N GLU A 73 -17.00 -4.73 -6.43
CA GLU A 73 -16.40 -6.10 -6.45
C GLU A 73 -15.83 -6.64 -5.13
N PHE A 74 -16.10 -6.02 -3.97
CA PHE A 74 -15.57 -6.50 -2.68
C PHE A 74 -16.60 -6.50 -1.53
N GLU A 75 -17.79 -7.04 -1.79
CA GLU A 75 -18.71 -7.55 -0.74
C GLU A 75 -18.50 -9.05 -0.46
#